data_AF-A0A534EUS6-F1
#
_entry.id   AF-A0A534EUS6-F1
#
_cell.length_a   1.000
_cell.length_b   1.000
_cell.length_c   1.000
_cell.angle_alpha   90.00
_cell.angle_beta   90.00
_cell.angle_gamma   90.00
#
_symmetry.space_group_name_H-M   'P 1'
#
loop_
_entity.id
_entity.type
_entity.pdbx_description
1 polymer ?
#
loop_
_entity_poly.entity_id
_entity_poly.type
_entity_poly.pdbx_seq_one_letter_code
_entity_poly.pdbx_strand_id
1 'polypeptide(L)'
;MSPANTGSGAGTTLSAPAAVRTAGGAVLLDGKMVAARVRAAVAARAAAFAARHGRRPGLAVVQVGHDAASGVYVRNKRKSSLEAGIESFAHDLPADTGEAQILALVHALNHDQRVDGILVQLPLPAGVD
;
A
#
# COMPACT_ATOMS: atom_id res chain seq x y z
N MET A 1 -21.08 35.92 31.54
CA MET A 1 -22.36 35.18 31.55
C MET A 1 -22.31 34.15 30.43
N SER A 2 -22.38 32.88 30.82
CA SER A 2 -22.39 31.60 30.07
C SER A 2 -23.40 31.48 28.91
N PRO A 3 -23.47 30.33 28.17
CA PRO A 3 -22.61 29.12 28.20
C PRO A 3 -22.03 28.74 26.82
N ALA A 4 -20.86 28.08 26.75
CA ALA A 4 -20.67 26.62 26.71
C ALA A 4 -21.59 25.87 25.71
N ASN A 5 -21.01 25.40 24.61
CA ASN A 5 -21.55 24.26 23.85
C ASN A 5 -20.48 23.16 23.77
N THR A 6 -20.58 22.26 24.74
CA THR A 6 -20.14 20.87 24.73
C THR A 6 -21.05 20.03 23.83
N GLY A 7 -20.47 19.33 22.85
CA GLY A 7 -21.12 18.22 22.17
C GLY A 7 -20.05 17.48 21.37
N SER A 8 -19.52 16.36 21.84
CA SER A 8 -20.13 15.03 21.94
C SER A 8 -19.42 14.15 20.91
N GLY A 9 -18.69 13.16 21.41
CA GLY A 9 -17.87 12.27 20.62
C GLY A 9 -18.69 11.45 19.64
N ALA A 10 -18.24 11.42 18.39
CA ALA A 10 -18.49 10.30 17.50
C ALA A 10 -17.18 9.50 17.43
N GLY A 11 -16.94 8.69 18.46
CA GLY A 11 -16.02 7.57 18.31
C GLY A 11 -16.58 6.68 17.21
N THR A 12 -15.94 6.68 16.04
CA THR A 12 -16.24 5.76 14.95
C THR A 12 -15.98 4.35 15.47
N THR A 13 -17.01 3.72 16.01
CA THR A 13 -16.98 2.31 16.37
C THR A 13 -16.74 1.53 15.08
N LEU A 14 -15.52 1.03 14.91
CA LEU A 14 -15.26 -0.04 13.96
C LEU A 14 -16.09 -1.24 14.41
N SER A 15 -17.31 -1.33 13.88
CA SER A 15 -18.17 -2.51 14.06
C SER A 15 -17.41 -3.73 13.53
N ALA A 16 -17.19 -4.70 14.42
CA ALA A 16 -16.58 -5.98 14.08
C ALA A 16 -17.41 -6.68 12.99
N PRO A 17 -16.78 -7.30 11.97
CA PRO A 17 -17.51 -7.89 10.87
C PRO A 17 -18.42 -9.03 11.35
N ALA A 18 -19.62 -9.12 10.77
CA ALA A 18 -20.48 -10.28 10.95
C ALA A 18 -19.74 -11.53 10.46
N ALA A 19 -19.41 -12.41 11.41
CA ALA A 19 -18.72 -13.66 11.16
C ALA A 19 -19.56 -14.57 10.26
N VAL A 20 -19.02 -14.95 9.09
CA VAL A 20 -19.62 -15.99 8.26
C VAL A 20 -19.33 -17.33 8.93
N ARG A 21 -20.38 -18.02 9.40
CA ARG A 21 -20.24 -19.36 9.98
C ARG A 21 -20.24 -20.40 8.86
N THR A 22 -19.25 -21.29 8.87
CA THR A 22 -19.25 -22.44 7.96
C THR A 22 -20.20 -23.52 8.47
N ALA A 23 -20.58 -24.46 7.60
CA ALA A 23 -21.45 -25.59 7.96
C ALA A 23 -20.89 -26.46 9.12
N GLY A 24 -19.59 -26.35 9.43
CA GLY A 24 -18.93 -27.03 10.55
C GLY A 24 -18.77 -26.20 11.83
N GLY A 25 -19.39 -25.01 11.93
CA GLY A 25 -19.36 -24.18 13.15
C GLY A 25 -18.12 -23.29 13.32
N ALA A 26 -17.12 -23.41 12.43
CA ALA A 26 -15.97 -22.51 12.40
C ALA A 26 -16.35 -21.14 11.83
N VAL A 27 -15.69 -20.09 12.33
CA VAL A 27 -15.81 -18.74 11.77
C VAL A 27 -14.84 -18.61 10.59
N LEU A 28 -15.36 -18.31 9.40
CA LEU A 28 -14.53 -18.01 8.24
C LEU A 28 -14.00 -16.58 8.34
N LEU A 29 -12.67 -16.46 8.41
CA LEU A 29 -11.99 -15.17 8.24
C LEU A 29 -11.82 -14.89 6.75
N ASP A 30 -12.81 -14.22 6.16
CA ASP A 30 -12.80 -13.87 4.74
C ASP A 30 -11.85 -12.68 4.47
N GLY A 31 -10.59 -12.99 4.16
CA GLY A 31 -9.58 -12.02 3.78
C GLY A 31 -9.92 -11.24 2.50
N LYS A 32 -10.72 -11.79 1.58
CA LYS A 32 -11.10 -11.09 0.34
C LYS A 32 -12.05 -9.94 0.65
N MET A 33 -13.07 -10.20 1.48
CA MET A 33 -13.99 -9.18 1.94
C MET A 33 -13.26 -8.06 2.69
N VAL A 34 -12.36 -8.43 3.60
CA VAL A 34 -11.57 -7.45 4.37
C VAL A 34 -10.67 -6.62 3.44
N ALA A 35 -9.95 -7.26 2.51
CA ALA A 35 -9.09 -6.57 1.55
C ALA A 35 -9.88 -5.60 0.63
N ALA A 36 -11.10 -5.96 0.23
CA ALA A 36 -11.96 -5.07 -0.56
C ALA A 36 -12.35 -3.81 0.24
N ARG A 37 -12.74 -3.96 1.52
CA ARG A 37 -13.07 -2.83 2.40
C ARG A 37 -11.86 -1.91 2.63
N VAL A 38 -10.68 -2.49 2.86
CA VAL A 38 -9.45 -1.71 3.04
C VAL A 38 -9.13 -0.93 1.76
N ARG A 39 -9.19 -1.57 0.58
CA ARG A 39 -8.95 -0.87 -0.70
C ARG A 39 -9.92 0.30 -0.92
N ALA A 40 -11.21 0.13 -0.63
CA ALA A 40 -12.19 1.20 -0.75
C ALA A 40 -11.88 2.38 0.19
N ALA A 41 -11.50 2.11 1.44
CA ALA A 41 -11.11 3.14 2.39
C ALA A 41 -9.83 3.88 1.95
N VAL A 42 -8.84 3.17 1.41
CA VAL A 42 -7.63 3.77 0.84
C VAL A 42 -7.95 4.63 -0.38
N ALA A 43 -8.84 4.17 -1.26
CA ALA A 43 -9.27 4.92 -2.45
C ALA A 43 -9.89 6.27 -2.08
N ALA A 44 -10.76 6.30 -1.07
CA ALA A 44 -11.34 7.56 -0.57
C ALA A 44 -10.25 8.53 -0.05
N ARG A 45 -9.27 8.00 0.68
CA ARG A 45 -8.14 8.81 1.19
C ARG A 45 -7.21 9.30 0.07
N ALA A 46 -6.95 8.48 -0.93
CA ALA A 46 -6.15 8.87 -2.09
C ALA A 46 -6.83 9.96 -2.92
N ALA A 47 -8.15 9.90 -3.08
CA ALA A 47 -8.92 10.95 -3.74
C ALA A 47 -8.85 12.28 -2.96
N ALA A 48 -9.00 12.23 -1.63
CA ALA A 48 -8.85 13.42 -0.77
C ALA A 48 -7.42 14.01 -0.83
N PHE A 49 -6.39 13.15 -0.85
CA PHE A 49 -5.01 13.58 -1.07
C PHE A 49 -4.85 14.28 -2.42
N ALA A 50 -5.38 13.69 -3.50
CA ALA A 50 -5.29 14.28 -4.83
C ALA A 50 -5.98 15.64 -4.93
N ALA A 51 -7.16 15.79 -4.31
CA ALA A 51 -7.84 17.07 -4.24
C ALA A 51 -7.04 18.13 -3.46
N ARG A 52 -6.32 17.73 -2.41
CA ARG A 52 -5.54 18.64 -1.57
C ARG A 52 -4.19 19.03 -2.17
N HIS A 53 -3.51 18.10 -2.84
CA HIS A 53 -2.12 18.26 -3.29
C HIS A 53 -1.97 18.40 -4.81
N GLY A 54 -3.06 18.26 -5.58
CA GLY A 54 -3.03 18.37 -7.05
C GLY A 54 -2.35 17.21 -7.76
N ARG A 55 -1.95 16.15 -7.03
CA ARG A 55 -1.37 14.91 -7.57
C ARG A 55 -1.82 13.70 -6.78
N ARG A 56 -1.77 12.51 -7.39
CA ARG A 56 -2.03 11.25 -6.68
C ARG A 56 -0.90 10.94 -5.70
N PRO A 57 -1.16 10.16 -4.63
CA PRO A 57 -0.09 9.57 -3.85
C PRO A 57 0.74 8.64 -4.74
N GLY A 58 2.06 8.65 -4.61
CA GLY A 58 2.96 7.83 -5.40
C GLY A 58 3.65 6.74 -4.59
N LEU A 59 3.72 5.54 -5.16
CA LEU A 59 4.42 4.39 -4.59
C LEU A 59 5.46 3.86 -5.58
N ALA A 60 6.73 3.99 -5.23
CA ALA A 60 7.81 3.34 -5.95
C ALA A 60 7.96 1.89 -5.50
N VAL A 61 8.04 0.95 -6.44
CA VAL A 61 8.26 -0.47 -6.19
C VAL A 61 9.58 -0.86 -6.83
N VAL A 62 10.53 -1.27 -6.02
CA VAL A 62 11.87 -1.71 -6.43
C VAL A 62 11.92 -3.23 -6.33
N GLN A 63 12.19 -3.90 -7.45
CA GLN A 63 12.37 -5.34 -7.51
C GLN A 63 13.78 -5.62 -8.05
N VAL A 64 14.59 -6.37 -7.31
CA VAL A 64 15.93 -6.78 -7.75
C VAL A 64 15.89 -8.25 -8.12
N GLY A 65 16.24 -8.56 -9.36
CA GLY A 65 16.13 -9.90 -9.92
C GLY A 65 14.70 -10.32 -10.32
N HIS A 66 14.59 -11.56 -10.78
CA HIS A 66 13.34 -12.14 -11.25
C HIS A 66 13.20 -13.57 -10.75
N ASP A 67 12.24 -13.80 -9.86
CA ASP A 67 11.59 -15.11 -9.73
C ASP A 67 10.22 -14.98 -10.42
N ALA A 68 9.84 -15.97 -11.23
CA ALA A 68 8.60 -15.97 -12.01
C ALA A 68 7.36 -15.80 -11.12
N ALA A 69 7.44 -16.22 -9.84
CA ALA A 69 6.40 -15.99 -8.84
C ALA A 69 6.28 -14.50 -8.41
N SER A 70 7.40 -13.77 -8.35
CA SER A 70 7.46 -12.36 -7.92
C SER A 70 6.74 -11.43 -8.90
N GLY A 71 6.82 -11.73 -10.20
CA GLY A 71 6.18 -10.92 -11.24
C GLY A 71 4.66 -10.88 -11.14
N VAL A 72 4.01 -11.95 -10.64
CA VAL A 72 2.56 -11.97 -10.39
C VAL A 72 2.22 -11.15 -9.14
N TYR A 73 3.05 -11.25 -8.10
CA TYR A 73 2.85 -10.53 -6.84
C TYR A 73 3.02 -9.02 -7.01
N VAL A 74 4.05 -8.58 -7.72
CA VAL A 74 4.27 -7.16 -8.02
C VAL A 74 3.20 -6.61 -8.95
N ARG A 75 2.74 -7.39 -9.93
CA ARG A 75 1.58 -7.02 -10.76
C ARG A 75 0.32 -6.82 -9.93
N ASN A 76 0.04 -7.72 -8.98
CA ASN A 76 -1.13 -7.60 -8.10
C ASN A 76 -1.01 -6.41 -7.13
N LYS A 77 0.18 -6.13 -6.62
CA LYS A 77 0.45 -4.93 -5.80
C LYS A 77 0.23 -3.65 -6.62
N ARG A 78 0.76 -3.59 -7.84
CA ARG A 78 0.55 -2.48 -8.77
C ARG A 78 -0.93 -2.29 -9.08
N LYS A 79 -1.64 -3.37 -9.40
CA LYS A 79 -3.09 -3.35 -9.67
C LYS A 79 -3.88 -2.83 -8.47
N SER A 80 -3.56 -3.30 -7.27
CA SER A 80 -4.24 -2.87 -6.03
C SER A 80 -3.99 -1.39 -5.72
N SER A 81 -2.77 -0.89 -5.96
CA SER A 81 -2.46 0.54 -5.82
C SER A 81 -3.24 1.39 -6.83
N LEU A 82 -3.31 0.96 -8.09
CA LEU A 82 -4.07 1.66 -9.12
C LEU A 82 -5.56 1.68 -8.82
N GLU A 83 -6.13 0.55 -8.38
CA GLU A 83 -7.53 0.45 -7.91
C GLU A 83 -7.81 1.37 -6.71
N ALA A 84 -6.79 1.61 -5.87
CA ALA A 84 -6.88 2.50 -4.73
C ALA A 84 -6.54 3.97 -5.06
N GLY A 85 -6.41 4.34 -6.33
CA GLY A 85 -6.12 5.73 -6.73
C GLY A 85 -4.68 6.18 -6.48
N ILE A 86 -3.76 5.25 -6.21
CA ILE A 86 -2.33 5.49 -6.00
C ILE A 86 -1.59 5.35 -7.33
N GLU A 87 -0.69 6.27 -7.63
CA GLU A 87 0.24 6.18 -8.76
C GLU A 87 1.39 5.23 -8.40
N SER A 88 1.80 4.37 -9.33
CA SER A 88 2.84 3.36 -9.06
C SER A 88 3.99 3.50 -10.05
N PHE A 89 5.20 3.66 -9.50
CA PHE A 89 6.45 3.69 -10.24
C PHE A 89 7.16 2.37 -10.04
N ALA A 90 7.68 1.78 -11.11
CA ALA A 90 8.31 0.47 -11.04
C ALA A 90 9.77 0.54 -11.47
N HIS A 91 10.62 -0.09 -10.67
CA HIS A 91 12.04 -0.17 -10.88
C HIS A 91 12.45 -1.64 -10.80
N ASP A 92 12.49 -2.28 -11.97
CA ASP A 92 12.94 -3.65 -12.11
C ASP A 92 14.45 -3.63 -12.39
N LEU A 93 15.24 -4.10 -11.43
CA LEU A 93 16.69 -4.13 -11.46
C LEU A 93 17.18 -5.56 -11.75
N PRO A 94 18.28 -5.73 -12.51
CA PRO A 94 18.93 -7.02 -12.70
C PRO A 94 19.34 -7.71 -11.39
N ALA A 95 19.42 -9.04 -11.37
CA ALA A 95 19.79 -9.81 -10.17
C ALA A 95 21.25 -9.59 -9.73
N ASP A 96 22.11 -9.14 -10.64
CA ASP A 96 23.52 -8.78 -10.41
C ASP A 96 23.70 -7.30 -10.02
N THR A 97 22.61 -6.56 -9.79
CA THR A 97 22.69 -5.17 -9.34
C THR A 97 23.33 -5.10 -7.95
N GLY A 98 24.40 -4.34 -7.83
CA GLY A 98 25.12 -4.17 -6.56
C GLY A 98 24.37 -3.27 -5.57
N GLU A 99 24.66 -3.46 -4.28
CA GLU A 99 24.05 -2.69 -3.18
C GLU A 99 24.15 -1.18 -3.38
N ALA A 100 25.32 -0.67 -3.77
CA ALA A 100 25.53 0.75 -4.01
C ALA A 100 24.58 1.33 -5.08
N GLN A 101 24.24 0.55 -6.11
CA GLN A 101 23.31 0.96 -7.16
C GLN A 101 21.87 0.96 -6.64
N ILE A 102 21.50 -0.03 -5.82
CA ILE A 102 20.18 -0.11 -5.18
C ILE A 102 20.00 1.08 -4.21
N LEU A 103 21.00 1.37 -3.38
CA LEU A 103 21.00 2.50 -2.46
C LEU A 103 20.94 3.84 -3.20
N ALA A 104 21.68 3.98 -4.31
CA ALA A 104 21.61 5.18 -5.14
C ALA A 104 20.20 5.40 -5.71
N LEU A 105 19.52 4.33 -6.16
CA LEU A 105 18.13 4.40 -6.59
C LEU A 105 17.21 4.82 -5.44
N VAL A 106 17.31 4.17 -4.28
CA VAL A 106 16.48 4.52 -3.11
C VAL A 106 16.71 5.98 -2.70
N HIS A 107 17.95 6.45 -2.72
CA HIS A 107 18.27 7.86 -2.46
C HIS A 107 17.63 8.79 -3.49
N ALA A 108 17.69 8.47 -4.78
CA ALA A 108 17.02 9.25 -5.81
C ALA A 108 15.49 9.29 -5.60
N LEU A 109 14.88 8.17 -5.22
CA LEU A 109 13.46 8.07 -4.93
C LEU A 109 13.04 8.86 -3.69
N ASN A 110 13.89 8.93 -2.66
CA ASN A 110 13.64 9.75 -1.47
C ASN A 110 13.56 11.26 -1.79
N HIS A 111 14.21 11.72 -2.87
CA HIS A 111 14.18 13.11 -3.30
C HIS A 111 13.15 13.39 -4.40
N ASP A 112 12.49 12.38 -4.95
CA ASP A 112 11.44 12.55 -5.95
C ASP A 112 10.13 12.98 -5.27
N GLN A 113 9.70 14.22 -5.52
CA GLN A 113 8.46 14.77 -4.95
C GLN A 113 7.19 14.03 -5.36
N ARG A 114 7.26 13.15 -6.36
CA ARG A 114 6.15 12.29 -6.78
C ARG A 114 6.04 11.02 -5.95
N VAL A 115 7.07 10.67 -5.17
CA VAL A 115 7.15 9.43 -4.38
C VAL A 115 6.82 9.72 -2.92
N ASP A 116 5.76 9.10 -2.40
CA ASP A 116 5.37 9.19 -0.98
C ASP A 116 5.69 7.91 -0.21
N GLY A 117 6.01 6.82 -0.91
CA GLY A 117 6.41 5.56 -0.33
C GLY A 117 7.28 4.74 -1.27
N ILE A 118 8.20 3.98 -0.68
CA ILE A 118 9.09 3.08 -1.40
C ILE A 118 8.90 1.68 -0.84
N LEU A 119 8.69 0.71 -1.73
CA LEU A 119 8.60 -0.71 -1.41
C LEU A 119 9.75 -1.44 -2.09
N VAL A 120 10.72 -1.91 -1.31
CA VAL A 120 11.77 -2.81 -1.78
C VAL A 120 11.30 -4.25 -1.61
N GLN A 121 11.21 -4.99 -2.72
CA GLN A 121 10.72 -6.36 -2.73
C GLN A 121 11.84 -7.34 -2.37
N LEU A 122 11.60 -8.13 -1.32
CA LEU A 122 12.47 -9.20 -0.86
C LEU A 122 12.13 -10.56 -1.52
N PRO A 123 13.08 -11.52 -1.54
CA PRO A 123 14.46 -11.41 -1.08
C PRO A 123 15.35 -10.59 -2.04
N LEU A 124 16.37 -9.93 -1.50
CA LEU A 124 17.42 -9.30 -2.30
C LEU A 124 18.47 -10.34 -2.73
N PRO A 125 19.29 -10.06 -3.77
CA PRO A 125 20.42 -10.89 -4.13
C PRO A 125 21.38 -11.13 -2.96
N ALA A 126 22.07 -12.26 -2.97
CA ALA A 126 23.03 -12.59 -1.94
C ALA A 126 24.15 -11.54 -1.87
N GLY A 127 24.49 -11.10 -0.66
CA GLY A 127 25.54 -10.10 -0.42
C GLY A 127 25.07 -8.63 -0.44
N VAL A 128 23.76 -8.40 -0.47
CA VAL A 128 23.14 -7.08 -0.27
C VAL A 128 22.47 -7.06 1.11
N ASP A 129 22.74 -6.02 1.92
CA ASP A 129 22.14 -5.79 3.26
C ASP A 129 21.27 -4.51 3.29
#